data_AF-A0A7Z0LIW2-F1
#
_entry.id   AF-A0A7Z0LIW2-F1
#
_cell.length_a   1.000
_cell.length_b   1.000
_cell.length_c   1.000
_cell.angle_alpha   90.00
_cell.angle_beta   90.00
_cell.angle_gamma   90.00
#
_symmetry.space_group_name_H-M   'P 1'
#
loop_
_entity.id
_entity.type
_entity.pdbx_description
1 polymer ?
#
loop_
_entity_poly.entity_id
_entity_poly.type
_entity_poly.pdbx_seq_one_letter_code
_entity_poly.pdbx_strand_id
1 'polypeptide(L)'
;MAVYAREFSVEKKADKSPLTEADKSAHHTLHVVGKPDANTPWRVLGSRSHPSPDLDDWLKQLGEHDMLPMGSSLKLCVIAEGKADVYPRLAPTCLWDTGAAQAVVEQAGGRVETLQGEPLSYATPSEKLNPHFVVWGHRNPNES
;
A
#
# COMPACT_ATOMS: atom_id res chain seq x y z
N MET A 1 -14.94 54.86 9.43
CA MET A 1 -15.50 53.49 9.31
C MET A 1 -16.29 53.40 8.00
N ALA A 2 -15.63 53.09 6.90
CA ALA A 2 -16.24 53.06 5.56
C ALA A 2 -15.56 51.98 4.70
N VAL A 3 -15.90 50.70 4.91
CA VAL A 3 -15.41 49.61 4.04
C VAL A 3 -16.49 48.53 3.80
N TYR A 4 -17.78 48.79 4.08
CA TYR A 4 -18.86 47.80 3.89
C TYR A 4 -19.89 48.17 2.83
N ALA A 5 -19.61 49.16 1.97
CA ALA A 5 -20.57 49.64 0.98
C ALA A 5 -20.05 49.43 -0.44
N ARG A 6 -19.97 48.17 -0.92
CA ARG A 6 -20.10 47.79 -2.34
C ARG A 6 -20.66 46.37 -2.47
N GLU A 7 -21.64 46.23 -3.36
CA GLU A 7 -22.26 44.96 -3.74
C GLU A 7 -21.24 44.05 -4.42
N PHE A 8 -21.12 42.81 -3.93
CA PHE A 8 -20.44 41.74 -4.64
C PHE A 8 -21.49 40.73 -5.09
N SER A 9 -21.61 40.54 -6.41
CA SER A 9 -22.42 39.49 -7.01
C SER A 9 -21.84 38.12 -6.65
N VAL A 10 -22.57 37.31 -5.90
CA VAL A 10 -22.18 35.94 -5.56
C VAL A 10 -22.81 34.97 -6.57
N GLU A 11 -22.00 34.39 -7.45
CA GLU A 11 -22.41 33.20 -8.21
C GLU A 11 -22.18 31.92 -7.37
N LYS A 12 -23.23 31.11 -7.19
CA LYS A 12 -23.12 29.79 -6.54
C LYS A 12 -22.78 28.68 -7.54
N LYS A 13 -21.87 27.82 -7.13
CA LYS A 13 -21.36 26.63 -7.84
C LYS A 13 -22.34 25.44 -7.61
N ALA A 14 -22.71 24.69 -8.67
CA ALA A 14 -23.58 23.50 -8.58
C ALA A 14 -22.90 22.26 -7.96
N ASP A 15 -21.58 22.32 -7.79
CA ASP A 15 -20.92 22.11 -6.50
C ASP A 15 -19.50 22.68 -6.54
N LYS A 16 -18.87 22.69 -7.72
CA LYS A 16 -17.56 23.28 -8.08
C LYS A 16 -16.61 23.48 -6.85
N SER A 17 -16.43 22.48 -5.99
CA SER A 17 -15.26 22.42 -5.10
C SER A 17 -14.01 22.47 -5.98
N PRO A 18 -12.91 23.14 -5.59
CA PRO A 18 -11.67 22.99 -6.34
C PRO A 18 -11.29 21.50 -6.28
N LEU A 19 -11.32 20.81 -7.43
CA LEU A 19 -10.59 19.57 -7.60
C LEU A 19 -9.13 19.94 -7.37
N THR A 20 -8.65 19.65 -6.16
CA THR A 20 -7.28 19.87 -5.78
C THR A 20 -6.39 18.94 -6.59
N GLU A 21 -5.10 19.25 -6.67
CA GLU A 21 -4.13 18.31 -7.23
C GLU A 21 -4.19 16.94 -6.51
N ALA A 22 -4.64 16.90 -5.25
CA ALA A 22 -4.90 15.66 -4.53
C ALA A 22 -6.11 14.88 -5.08
N ASP A 23 -7.19 15.56 -5.50
CA ASP A 23 -8.34 14.91 -6.13
C ASP A 23 -8.00 14.34 -7.52
N LYS A 24 -7.19 15.08 -8.30
CA LYS A 24 -6.67 14.58 -9.59
C LYS A 24 -5.68 13.42 -9.41
N SER A 25 -4.84 13.48 -8.38
CA SER A 25 -3.95 12.38 -8.01
C SER A 25 -4.73 11.14 -7.55
N ALA A 26 -5.85 11.32 -6.84
CA ALA A 26 -6.71 10.23 -6.39
C ALA A 26 -7.50 9.57 -7.55
N HIS A 27 -7.71 10.28 -8.65
CA HIS A 27 -8.32 9.72 -9.87
C HIS A 27 -7.40 8.79 -10.67
N HIS A 28 -6.12 8.62 -10.29
CA HIS A 28 -5.30 7.57 -10.89
C HIS A 28 -5.84 6.19 -10.51
N THR A 29 -6.02 5.34 -11.52
CA THR A 29 -6.37 3.94 -11.29
C THR A 29 -5.24 3.29 -10.49
N LEU A 30 -5.57 2.77 -9.29
CA LEU A 30 -4.63 1.95 -8.52
C LEU A 30 -4.51 0.60 -9.21
N HIS A 31 -3.30 0.31 -9.66
CA HIS A 31 -2.98 -0.95 -10.31
C HIS A 31 -1.60 -1.37 -9.84
N VAL A 32 -1.51 -2.58 -9.31
CA VAL A 32 -0.21 -3.16 -8.99
C VAL A 32 0.60 -3.41 -10.26
N VAL A 33 1.93 -3.45 -10.10
CA VAL A 33 2.87 -3.56 -11.23
C VAL A 33 2.88 -4.94 -11.90
N GLY A 34 2.51 -6.00 -11.19
CA GLY A 34 2.67 -7.38 -11.63
C GLY A 34 3.91 -8.05 -11.05
N LYS A 35 4.14 -9.30 -11.45
CA LYS A 35 5.35 -10.04 -11.09
C LYS A 35 6.50 -9.57 -11.99
N PRO A 36 7.69 -9.25 -11.46
CA PRO A 36 8.83 -8.90 -12.28
C PRO A 36 9.25 -10.05 -13.19
N ASP A 37 9.80 -9.72 -14.35
CA ASP A 37 10.40 -10.68 -15.27
C ASP A 37 11.63 -11.36 -14.64
N ALA A 38 11.99 -12.56 -15.12
CA ALA A 38 13.04 -13.39 -14.51
C ALA A 38 14.42 -12.71 -14.36
N ASN A 39 14.74 -11.71 -15.19
CA ASN A 39 16.01 -10.99 -15.18
C ASN A 39 15.90 -9.58 -14.58
N THR A 40 14.78 -9.26 -13.92
CA THR A 40 14.56 -7.97 -13.27
C THR A 40 14.59 -8.17 -11.75
N PRO A 41 15.46 -7.45 -11.01
CA PRO A 41 15.49 -7.56 -9.55
C PRO A 41 14.17 -7.07 -8.94
N TRP A 42 13.76 -7.70 -7.84
CA TRP A 42 12.57 -7.29 -7.09
C TRP A 42 12.78 -5.93 -6.41
N ARG A 43 11.82 -5.02 -6.52
CA ARG A 43 11.77 -3.78 -5.74
C ARG A 43 11.06 -4.04 -4.43
N VAL A 44 11.84 -4.20 -3.36
CA VAL A 44 11.35 -4.61 -2.04
C VAL A 44 11.20 -3.40 -1.13
N LEU A 45 10.01 -3.16 -0.59
CA LEU A 45 9.84 -2.13 0.43
C LEU A 45 10.40 -2.60 1.78
N GLY A 46 11.23 -1.75 2.39
CA GLY A 46 11.83 -1.99 3.70
C GLY A 46 11.71 -0.81 4.65
N SER A 47 11.86 -1.08 5.95
CA SER A 47 12.06 -0.01 6.93
C SER A 47 13.52 0.44 6.93
N ARG A 48 13.76 1.74 7.15
CA ARG A 48 15.12 2.30 7.27
C ARG A 48 15.81 1.94 8.58
N SER A 49 15.05 1.57 9.60
CA SER A 49 15.50 1.70 11.00
C SER A 49 15.72 0.39 11.73
N HIS A 50 15.32 -0.76 11.17
CA HIS A 50 15.44 -2.06 11.84
C HIS A 50 15.55 -3.20 10.80
N PRO A 51 16.77 -3.54 10.34
CA PRO A 51 17.00 -4.84 9.71
C PRO A 51 16.84 -5.94 10.78
N SER A 52 16.08 -6.98 10.46
CA SER A 52 15.91 -8.17 11.31
C SER A 52 16.49 -9.40 10.61
N PRO A 53 17.16 -10.33 11.33
CA PRO A 53 17.70 -11.55 10.73
C PRO A 53 16.67 -12.34 9.89
N ASP A 54 15.43 -12.43 10.39
CA ASP A 54 14.33 -13.10 9.70
C ASP A 54 14.00 -12.47 8.33
N LEU A 55 14.21 -11.15 8.20
CA LEU A 55 13.99 -10.43 6.94
C LEU A 55 15.12 -10.73 5.96
N ASP A 56 16.36 -10.71 6.43
CA ASP A 56 17.52 -11.05 5.59
C ASP A 56 17.42 -12.47 5.05
N ASP A 57 16.98 -13.43 5.88
CA ASP A 57 16.81 -14.82 5.47
C ASP A 57 15.65 -15.00 4.48
N TRP A 58 14.56 -14.26 4.65
CA TRP A 58 13.47 -14.24 3.67
C TRP A 58 13.91 -13.61 2.34
N LEU A 59 14.68 -12.52 2.37
CA LEU A 59 15.18 -11.84 1.18
C LEU A 59 16.14 -12.71 0.36
N LYS A 60 16.96 -13.53 1.03
CA LYS A 60 17.80 -14.53 0.34
C LYS A 60 16.97 -15.54 -0.47
N GLN A 61 15.79 -15.90 0.01
CA GLN A 61 14.89 -16.84 -0.68
C GLN A 61 14.16 -16.18 -1.86
N LEU A 62 13.93 -14.86 -1.78
CA LEU A 62 13.29 -14.10 -2.86
C LEU A 62 14.14 -14.02 -4.13
N GLY A 63 15.47 -13.90 -3.98
CA GLY A 63 16.43 -13.76 -5.09
C GLY A 63 16.99 -12.35 -5.22
N GLU A 64 17.41 -11.95 -6.42
CA GLU A 64 17.96 -10.61 -6.68
C GLU A 64 16.91 -9.52 -6.39
N HIS A 65 17.30 -8.50 -5.62
CA HIS A 65 16.39 -7.46 -5.18
C HIS A 65 17.09 -6.14 -4.86
N ASP A 66 16.34 -5.05 -5.02
CA ASP A 66 16.69 -3.70 -4.59
C ASP A 66 15.79 -3.27 -3.45
N MET A 67 16.39 -2.80 -2.36
CA MET A 67 15.66 -2.29 -1.20
C MET A 67 15.22 -0.84 -1.40
N LEU A 68 13.92 -0.60 -1.25
CA LEU A 68 13.28 0.71 -1.30
C LEU A 68 12.90 1.19 0.11
N PRO A 69 13.70 2.08 0.74
CA PRO A 69 13.49 2.50 2.12
C PRO A 69 12.30 3.46 2.30
N MET A 70 11.29 3.08 3.09
CA MET A 70 10.07 3.89 3.27
C MET A 70 9.58 4.01 4.73
N GLY A 71 8.94 5.15 5.05
CA GLY A 71 8.26 5.41 6.32
C GLY A 71 7.03 4.52 6.55
N SER A 72 6.51 4.46 7.79
CA SER A 72 5.67 3.36 8.30
C SER A 72 4.25 3.23 7.71
N SER A 73 3.60 4.30 7.27
CA SER A 73 2.14 4.28 7.04
C SER A 73 1.68 3.97 5.62
N LEU A 74 2.51 4.20 4.59
CA LEU A 74 2.05 4.18 3.19
C LEU A 74 2.53 2.98 2.36
N LYS A 75 3.25 2.02 2.97
CA LYS A 75 3.92 0.95 2.20
C LYS A 75 2.96 0.07 1.40
N LEU A 76 1.79 -0.24 1.95
CA LEU A 76 0.77 -1.02 1.24
C LEU A 76 0.22 -0.25 0.03
N CYS A 77 -0.06 1.05 0.21
CA CYS A 77 -0.50 1.91 -0.89
C CYS A 77 0.56 2.02 -2.00
N VAL A 78 1.85 2.02 -1.65
CA VAL A 78 2.93 2.05 -2.65
C VAL A 78 2.97 0.78 -3.50
N ILE A 79 2.60 -0.38 -2.94
CA ILE A 79 2.37 -1.60 -3.73
C ILE A 79 1.14 -1.41 -4.63
N ALA A 80 0.02 -0.92 -4.09
CA ALA A 80 -1.23 -0.68 -4.84
C ALA A 80 -1.07 0.33 -5.99
N GLU A 81 -0.14 1.27 -5.85
CA GLU A 81 0.25 2.25 -6.88
C GLU A 81 1.24 1.70 -7.93
N GLY A 82 1.67 0.43 -7.80
CA GLY A 82 2.63 -0.20 -8.71
C GLY A 82 4.08 0.30 -8.58
N LYS A 83 4.40 1.02 -7.50
CA LYS A 83 5.71 1.63 -7.29
C LYS A 83 6.74 0.67 -6.66
N ALA A 84 6.31 -0.48 -6.18
CA ALA A 84 7.16 -1.56 -5.67
C ALA A 84 6.51 -2.92 -5.94
N ASP A 85 7.31 -3.99 -5.88
CA ASP A 85 6.88 -5.34 -6.26
C ASP A 85 6.44 -6.17 -5.05
N VAL A 86 7.10 -5.96 -3.91
CA VAL A 86 6.83 -6.73 -2.68
C VAL A 86 7.14 -5.95 -1.41
N TYR A 87 6.36 -6.20 -0.36
CA TYR A 87 6.59 -5.67 0.97
C TYR A 87 6.46 -6.77 2.04
N PRO A 88 7.57 -7.33 2.54
CA PRO A 88 7.56 -8.21 3.70
C PRO A 88 7.43 -7.41 5.01
N ARG A 89 6.50 -7.80 5.88
CA ARG A 89 6.31 -7.22 7.22
C ARG A 89 6.52 -8.28 8.30
N LEU A 90 7.76 -8.37 8.78
CA LEU A 90 8.20 -9.29 9.83
C LEU A 90 8.37 -8.59 11.18
N ALA A 91 7.47 -7.65 11.48
CA ALA A 91 7.47 -6.91 12.73
C ALA A 91 6.03 -6.65 13.17
N PRO A 92 5.75 -6.60 14.49
CA PRO A 92 4.40 -6.44 15.00
C PRO A 92 3.66 -5.25 14.37
N THR A 93 2.39 -5.49 14.06
CA THR A 93 1.38 -4.51 13.64
C THR A 93 0.05 -4.96 14.19
N CYS A 94 -0.89 -4.02 14.36
CA CYS A 94 -2.23 -4.38 14.77
C CYS A 94 -3.13 -4.65 13.57
N LEU A 95 -4.16 -5.48 13.74
CA LEU A 95 -5.14 -5.79 12.69
C LEU A 95 -5.72 -4.52 12.04
N TRP A 96 -6.00 -3.50 12.84
CA TRP A 96 -6.53 -2.22 12.36
C TRP A 96 -5.52 -1.36 11.57
N ASP A 97 -4.22 -1.64 11.66
CA ASP A 97 -3.19 -0.92 10.89
C ASP A 97 -3.18 -1.35 9.41
N THR A 98 -3.71 -2.54 9.08
CA THR A 98 -3.56 -3.16 7.76
C THR A 98 -4.88 -3.35 7.00
N GLY A 99 -6.02 -3.52 7.69
CA GLY A 99 -7.29 -3.92 7.05
C GLY A 99 -7.74 -3.04 5.88
N ALA A 100 -7.77 -1.72 6.07
CA ALA A 100 -8.16 -0.79 5.01
C ALA A 100 -7.19 -0.83 3.82
N ALA A 101 -5.89 -0.94 4.10
CA ALA A 101 -4.87 -0.93 3.07
C ALA A 101 -4.77 -2.28 2.31
N GLN A 102 -5.08 -3.41 2.97
CA GLN A 102 -5.21 -4.70 2.31
C GLN A 102 -6.32 -4.66 1.25
N ALA A 103 -7.50 -4.14 1.59
CA ALA A 103 -8.59 -4.01 0.63
C ALA A 103 -8.20 -3.19 -0.62
N VAL A 104 -7.45 -2.10 -0.41
CA VAL A 104 -6.93 -1.28 -1.51
C VAL A 104 -5.95 -2.05 -2.40
N VAL A 105 -5.02 -2.81 -1.81
CA VAL A 105 -4.06 -3.63 -2.56
C VAL A 105 -4.75 -4.72 -3.37
N GLU A 106 -5.71 -5.43 -2.76
CA GLU A 106 -6.45 -6.51 -3.42
C GLU A 106 -7.29 -5.97 -4.59
N GLN A 107 -7.95 -4.83 -4.40
CA GLN A 107 -8.70 -4.16 -5.47
C GLN A 107 -7.79 -3.68 -6.61
N ALA A 108 -6.55 -3.29 -6.30
CA ALA A 108 -5.53 -2.94 -7.29
C ALA A 108 -4.91 -4.16 -8.00
N GLY A 109 -5.31 -5.39 -7.64
CA GLY A 109 -4.82 -6.64 -8.23
C GLY A 109 -3.60 -7.25 -7.54
N GLY A 110 -3.26 -6.79 -6.34
CA GLY A 110 -2.27 -7.42 -5.48
C GLY A 110 -2.89 -8.45 -4.53
N ARG A 111 -2.10 -8.92 -3.57
CA ARG A 111 -2.57 -9.79 -2.48
C ARG A 111 -1.78 -9.57 -1.20
N VAL A 112 -2.38 -9.91 -0.06
CA VAL A 112 -1.75 -9.87 1.26
C VAL A 112 -1.87 -11.24 1.89
N GLU A 113 -0.74 -11.88 2.17
CA GLU A 113 -0.70 -13.26 2.67
C GLU A 113 0.26 -13.40 3.84
N THR A 114 0.00 -14.36 4.72
CA THR A 114 0.94 -14.86 5.72
C THR A 114 2.18 -15.47 5.04
N LEU A 115 3.24 -15.72 5.82
CA LEU A 115 4.44 -16.40 5.30
C LEU A 115 4.16 -17.82 4.77
N GLN A 116 3.03 -18.40 5.13
CA GLN A 116 2.57 -19.71 4.69
C GLN A 116 1.78 -19.65 3.37
N GLY A 117 1.52 -18.45 2.85
CA GLY A 117 0.74 -18.24 1.62
C GLY A 117 -0.77 -18.13 1.85
N GLU A 118 -1.24 -18.22 3.10
CA GLU A 118 -2.66 -18.04 3.42
C GLU A 118 -3.03 -16.54 3.44
N PRO A 119 -4.21 -16.14 2.91
CA PRO A 119 -4.67 -14.76 2.96
C PRO A 119 -4.67 -14.20 4.39
N LEU A 120 -4.22 -12.95 4.56
CA LEU A 120 -4.26 -12.30 5.86
C LEU A 120 -5.71 -12.09 6.30
N SER A 121 -6.05 -12.58 7.50
CA SER A 121 -7.42 -12.63 8.03
C SER A 121 -7.63 -11.69 9.20
N TYR A 122 -8.83 -11.12 9.28
CA TYR A 122 -9.30 -10.23 10.35
C TYR A 122 -10.48 -10.82 11.13
N ALA A 123 -10.82 -12.09 10.88
CA ALA A 123 -12.07 -12.69 11.37
C ALA A 123 -12.02 -13.14 12.84
N THR A 124 -10.88 -13.05 13.51
CA THR A 124 -10.67 -13.56 14.88
C THR A 124 -10.65 -12.42 15.91
N PRO A 125 -11.74 -12.16 16.65
CA PRO A 125 -11.84 -10.97 17.51
C PRO A 125 -10.92 -10.99 18.75
N SER A 126 -10.40 -12.15 19.13
CA SER A 126 -9.46 -12.29 20.26
C SER A 126 -8.03 -11.87 19.91
N GLU A 127 -7.70 -11.81 18.63
CA GLU A 127 -6.38 -11.42 18.15
C GLU A 127 -6.32 -9.91 17.90
N LYS A 128 -5.20 -9.29 18.27
CA LYS A 128 -4.97 -7.86 18.06
C LYS A 128 -3.82 -7.59 17.09
N LEU A 129 -2.86 -8.51 17.03
CA LEU A 129 -1.66 -8.38 16.22
C LEU A 129 -1.80 -9.21 14.95
N ASN A 130 -1.32 -8.67 13.83
CA ASN A 130 -1.14 -9.47 12.62
C ASN A 130 -0.01 -10.49 12.85
N PRO A 131 -0.10 -11.70 12.25
CA PRO A 131 1.08 -12.54 12.03
C PRO A 131 2.07 -11.83 11.10
N HIS A 132 3.24 -12.43 10.88
CA HIS A 132 4.11 -12.01 9.79
C HIS A 132 3.42 -12.20 8.44
N PHE A 133 3.50 -11.20 7.57
CA PHE A 133 2.82 -11.20 6.29
C PHE A 133 3.67 -10.57 5.18
N VAL A 134 3.30 -10.85 3.94
CA VAL A 134 3.88 -10.31 2.72
C VAL A 134 2.77 -9.72 1.87
N VAL A 135 3.05 -8.54 1.32
CA VAL A 135 2.18 -7.86 0.36
C VAL A 135 2.83 -7.99 -1.00
N TRP A 136 2.09 -8.52 -1.98
CA TRP A 136 2.58 -8.73 -3.33
C TRP A 136 1.89 -7.82 -4.32
N GLY A 137 2.68 -7.24 -5.22
CA GLY A 137 2.21 -6.45 -6.36
C GLY A 137 1.66 -7.30 -7.51
N HIS A 138 1.15 -8.51 -7.26
CA HIS A 138 0.54 -9.38 -8.26
C HIS A 138 -0.42 -10.40 -7.63
N ARG A 139 -1.37 -10.89 -8.43
CA ARG A 139 -2.29 -11.99 -8.07
C ARG A 139 -1.56 -13.32 -8.01
N ASN A 140 -2.16 -14.30 -7.34
CA ASN A 140 -1.68 -15.67 -7.42
C ASN A 140 -1.86 -16.20 -8.86
N PRO A 141 -0.85 -16.89 -9.43
CA PRO A 141 -0.94 -17.43 -10.79
C PRO A 141 -2.02 -18.51 -10.96
N ASN A 142 -2.60 -19.01 -9.86
CA ASN A 142 -3.63 -20.05 -9.86
C ASN A 142 -5.07 -19.51 -9.76
N GLU A 143 -5.25 -18.19 -9.70
CA GLU A 143 -6.56 -17.55 -9.66
C GLU A 143 -6.77 -16.79 -10.98
N SER A 144 -7.51 -17.41 -11.91
CA SER A 144 -7.98 -16.84 -13.17
C SER A 144 -9.50 -16.87 -13.23
#